data_AF-A0A7K1ZGL4-F1
#
_entry.id   AF-A0A7K1ZGL4-F1
#
_cell.length_a   1.000
_cell.length_b   1.000
_cell.length_c   1.000
_cell.angle_alpha   90.00
_cell.angle_beta   90.00
_cell.angle_gamma   90.00
#
_symmetry.space_group_name_H-M   'P 1'
#
loop_
_entity.id
_entity.type
_entity.pdbx_description
1 polymer ?
#
loop_
_entity_poly.entity_id
_entity_poly.type
_entity_poly.pdbx_seq_one_letter_code
_entity_poly.pdbx_strand_id
1 'polypeptide(L)'
;MIQRKQSVYLLLGSLALGAVLFFGAATVFGVFPGYVHGVFGVGGLAGLLGVISIFMYRDRKRQHTLAFLAQICTLILMALFAVAMYIGGASDVSVSSSGTDTTWRMVTMALLVCAYAFFWLARRAIRSDIELLRSANRIR
;
A
#
# COMPACT_ATOMS: atom_id res chain seq x y z
N MET A 1 -15.09 18.45 12.55
CA MET A 1 -13.94 17.60 12.96
C MET A 1 -14.32 16.12 12.95
N ILE A 2 -14.36 15.47 11.77
CA ILE A 2 -14.73 14.03 11.63
C ILE A 2 -13.52 13.13 11.25
N GLN A 3 -12.31 13.67 11.25
CA GLN A 3 -11.11 13.06 10.67
C GLN A 3 -10.53 11.81 11.39
N ARG A 4 -11.06 11.40 12.57
CA ARG A 4 -10.34 10.46 13.46
C ARG A 4 -10.03 9.09 12.82
N LYS A 5 -10.93 8.52 12.01
CA LYS A 5 -10.74 7.15 11.48
C LYS A 5 -9.92 7.11 10.18
N GLN A 6 -10.01 8.15 9.34
CA GLN A 6 -9.33 8.19 8.03
C GLN A 6 -7.81 8.22 8.17
N SER A 7 -7.29 9.10 9.04
CA SER A 7 -5.87 9.26 9.29
C SER A 7 -5.23 7.99 9.86
N VAL A 8 -5.98 7.23 10.68
CA VAL A 8 -5.51 5.94 11.22
C VAL A 8 -5.36 4.92 10.10
N TYR A 9 -6.32 4.79 9.20
CA TYR A 9 -6.20 3.88 8.06
C TYR A 9 -5.08 4.28 7.09
N LEU A 10 -4.89 5.58 6.83
CA LEU A 10 -3.76 6.06 6.02
C LEU A 10 -2.42 5.70 6.67
N LEU A 11 -2.30 5.92 7.98
CA LEU A 11 -1.09 5.62 8.73
C LEU A 11 -0.78 4.11 8.75
N LEU A 12 -1.79 3.27 9.01
CA LEU A 12 -1.64 1.81 8.98
C LEU A 12 -1.26 1.31 7.58
N GLY A 13 -1.86 1.85 6.53
CA GLY A 13 -1.50 1.54 5.14
C GLY A 13 -0.06 1.92 4.80
N SER A 14 0.36 3.13 5.18
CA SER A 14 1.75 3.59 4.98
C SER A 14 2.77 2.77 5.78
N LEU A 15 2.46 2.41 7.03
CA LEU A 15 3.33 1.55 7.84
C LEU A 15 3.44 0.13 7.26
N ALA A 16 2.32 -0.44 6.81
CA ALA A 16 2.32 -1.73 6.14
C ALA A 16 3.19 -1.72 4.87
N LEU A 17 3.10 -0.66 4.04
CA LEU A 17 3.99 -0.48 2.90
C LEU A 17 5.46 -0.33 3.31
N GLY A 18 5.76 0.44 4.37
CA GLY A 18 7.12 0.57 4.89
C GLY A 18 7.70 -0.78 5.32
N ALA A 19 6.90 -1.61 6.00
CA ALA A 19 7.28 -2.97 6.37
C ALA A 19 7.46 -3.88 5.14
N VAL A 20 6.63 -3.76 4.10
CA VAL A 20 6.83 -4.49 2.82
C VAL A 20 8.15 -4.11 2.17
N LEU A 21 8.53 -2.84 2.16
CA LEU A 21 9.80 -2.40 1.58
C LEU A 21 11.00 -2.92 2.38
N PHE A 22 10.89 -3.01 3.70
CA PHE A 22 11.98 -3.46 4.55
C PHE A 22 12.13 -5.00 4.54
N PHE A 23 11.03 -5.74 4.71
CA PHE A 23 11.06 -7.20 4.84
C PHE A 23 10.83 -7.94 3.51
N GLY A 24 10.06 -7.34 2.61
CA GLY A 24 9.64 -7.97 1.35
C GLY A 24 10.62 -7.77 0.20
N ALA A 25 11.40 -6.68 0.20
CA ALA A 25 12.25 -6.34 -0.93
C ALA A 25 13.24 -7.45 -1.30
N ALA A 26 13.74 -8.22 -0.32
CA ALA A 26 14.62 -9.39 -0.51
C ALA A 26 14.09 -10.38 -1.56
N THR A 27 12.77 -10.57 -1.60
CA THR A 27 12.13 -11.49 -2.54
C THR A 27 12.24 -11.02 -4.00
N VAL A 28 12.20 -9.71 -4.24
CA VAL A 28 12.34 -9.15 -5.60
C VAL A 28 13.82 -9.02 -5.98
N PHE A 29 14.69 -8.69 -5.02
CA PHE A 29 16.15 -8.68 -5.23
C PHE A 29 16.67 -10.00 -5.81
N GLY A 30 16.24 -11.14 -5.25
CA GLY A 30 16.72 -12.46 -5.67
C GLY A 30 16.26 -12.90 -7.07
N VAL A 31 15.10 -12.42 -7.53
CA VAL A 31 14.51 -12.81 -8.82
C VAL A 31 14.79 -11.78 -9.92
N PHE A 32 14.81 -10.51 -9.55
CA PHE A 32 14.92 -9.37 -10.46
C PHE A 32 15.86 -8.28 -9.91
N PRO A 33 17.18 -8.50 -9.88
CA PRO A 33 18.15 -7.56 -9.30
C PRO A 33 18.06 -6.15 -9.89
N GLY A 34 17.73 -6.02 -11.18
CA GLY A 34 17.59 -4.73 -11.86
C GLY A 34 16.31 -3.95 -11.50
N TYR A 35 15.28 -4.59 -10.95
CA TYR A 35 13.95 -3.99 -10.74
C TYR A 35 13.74 -3.47 -9.31
N VAL A 36 14.71 -3.68 -8.45
CA VAL A 36 14.75 -3.22 -7.05
C VAL A 36 14.42 -1.74 -6.92
N HIS A 37 15.11 -0.91 -7.71
CA HIS A 37 14.95 0.53 -7.67
C HIS A 37 13.50 0.94 -7.99
N GLY A 38 12.84 0.19 -8.88
CA GLY A 38 11.42 0.35 -9.18
C GLY A 38 10.51 -0.01 -8.01
N VAL A 39 10.81 -1.10 -7.28
CA VAL A 39 10.05 -1.49 -6.07
C VAL A 39 10.16 -0.43 -4.98
N PHE A 40 11.38 0.02 -4.67
CA PHE A 40 11.60 1.07 -3.67
C PHE A 40 11.02 2.41 -4.12
N GLY A 41 11.11 2.74 -5.41
CA GLY A 41 10.52 3.95 -5.98
C GLY A 41 8.99 3.95 -5.85
N VAL A 42 8.31 2.92 -6.36
CA VAL A 42 6.84 2.85 -6.35
C VAL A 42 6.30 2.65 -4.93
N GLY A 43 6.90 1.76 -4.14
CA GLY A 43 6.44 1.52 -2.77
C GLY A 43 6.74 2.70 -1.85
N GLY A 44 7.91 3.33 -2.00
CA GLY A 44 8.27 4.54 -1.26
C GLY A 44 7.35 5.70 -1.61
N LEU A 45 7.08 5.92 -2.90
CA LEU A 45 6.10 6.90 -3.36
C LEU A 45 4.71 6.62 -2.77
N ALA A 46 4.22 5.38 -2.83
CA ALA A 46 2.93 5.00 -2.28
C ALA A 46 2.83 5.27 -0.77
N GLY A 47 3.86 4.90 -0.01
CA GLY A 47 3.95 5.15 1.42
C GLY A 47 3.95 6.64 1.75
N LEU A 48 4.77 7.42 1.04
CA LEU A 48 4.86 8.88 1.18
C LEU A 48 3.53 9.57 0.84
N LEU A 49 2.86 9.16 -0.24
CA LEU A 49 1.54 9.67 -0.60
C LEU A 49 0.51 9.42 0.51
N GLY A 50 0.55 8.23 1.13
CA GLY A 50 -0.28 7.93 2.29
C GLY A 50 0.00 8.84 3.48
N VAL A 51 1.28 9.10 3.80
CA VAL A 51 1.70 10.00 4.89
C VAL A 51 1.31 11.45 4.59
N ILE A 52 1.58 11.96 3.39
CA ILE A 52 1.21 13.31 2.96
C ILE A 52 -0.31 13.50 3.03
N SER A 53 -1.08 12.47 2.65
CA SER A 53 -2.54 12.48 2.72
C SER A 53 -3.06 12.67 4.16
N ILE A 54 -2.30 12.30 5.20
CA ILE A 54 -2.69 12.55 6.60
C ILE A 54 -2.73 14.06 6.89
N PHE A 55 -1.76 14.82 6.37
CA PHE A 55 -1.63 16.26 6.60
C PHE A 55 -2.54 17.10 5.69
N MET A 56 -3.04 16.55 4.58
CA MET A 56 -3.95 17.25 3.65
C MET A 56 -5.42 17.28 4.06
N TYR A 57 -5.68 17.33 5.37
CA TYR A 57 -7.02 17.26 5.94
C TYR A 57 -7.94 18.43 5.62
N ARG A 58 -7.35 19.58 5.25
CA ARG A 58 -8.10 20.79 4.88
C ARG A 58 -8.83 20.60 3.56
N ASP A 59 -8.22 19.89 2.61
CA ASP A 59 -8.73 19.64 1.26
C ASP A 59 -9.15 18.18 1.07
N ARG A 60 -10.35 17.83 1.57
CA ARG A 60 -10.88 16.44 1.51
C ARG A 60 -10.89 15.84 0.10
N LYS A 61 -11.13 16.67 -0.93
CA LYS A 61 -11.07 16.23 -2.34
C LYS A 61 -9.66 15.77 -2.72
N ARG A 62 -8.63 16.56 -2.38
CA ARG A 62 -7.24 16.21 -2.66
C ARG A 62 -6.79 15.03 -1.81
N GLN A 63 -7.19 14.98 -0.54
CA GLN A 63 -6.96 13.84 0.35
C GLN A 63 -7.50 12.52 -0.25
N HIS A 64 -8.72 12.56 -0.81
CA HIS A 64 -9.30 11.41 -1.52
C HIS A 64 -8.46 11.00 -2.74
N THR A 65 -8.02 11.96 -3.56
CA THR A 65 -7.19 11.70 -4.74
C THR A 65 -5.84 11.09 -4.36
N LEU A 66 -5.17 11.60 -3.32
CA LEU A 66 -3.91 11.04 -2.85
C LEU A 66 -4.06 9.64 -2.25
N ALA A 67 -5.11 9.41 -1.46
CA ALA A 67 -5.42 8.08 -0.95
C ALA A 67 -5.69 7.08 -2.09
N PHE A 68 -6.37 7.53 -3.14
CA PHE A 68 -6.60 6.71 -4.34
C PHE A 68 -5.31 6.41 -5.11
N LEU A 69 -4.43 7.41 -5.26
CA LEU A 69 -3.14 7.23 -5.91
C LEU A 69 -2.25 6.25 -5.14
N ALA A 70 -2.16 6.40 -3.82
CA ALA A 70 -1.45 5.46 -2.94
C ALA A 70 -2.00 4.02 -3.08
N GLN A 71 -3.33 3.88 -3.14
CA GLN A 71 -3.98 2.59 -3.36
C GLN A 71 -3.62 1.96 -4.72
N ILE A 72 -3.58 2.74 -5.79
CA ILE A 72 -3.18 2.26 -7.12
C ILE A 72 -1.71 1.83 -7.12
N CYS A 73 -0.81 2.65 -6.57
CA CYS A 73 0.61 2.30 -6.47
C CYS A 73 0.81 1.01 -5.66
N THR A 74 0.04 0.82 -4.59
CA THR A 74 0.04 -0.44 -3.81
C THR A 74 -0.41 -1.63 -4.66
N LEU A 75 -1.42 -1.47 -5.51
CA LEU A 75 -1.91 -2.53 -6.39
C LEU A 75 -0.88 -2.91 -7.47
N ILE A 76 -0.19 -1.91 -8.04
CA ILE A 76 0.93 -2.14 -8.97
C ILE A 76 2.04 -2.92 -8.28
N LEU A 77 2.40 -2.52 -7.05
CA LEU A 77 3.43 -3.21 -6.28
C LEU A 77 3.03 -4.67 -5.99
N MET A 78 1.77 -4.90 -5.62
CA MET A 78 1.23 -6.23 -5.38
C MET A 78 1.32 -7.11 -6.64
N ALA A 79 0.97 -6.59 -7.81
CA ALA A 79 1.11 -7.31 -9.07
C ALA A 79 2.58 -7.64 -9.40
N LEU A 80 3.50 -6.69 -9.19
CA LEU A 80 4.93 -6.89 -9.43
C LEU A 80 5.50 -8.00 -8.54
N PHE A 81 5.17 -7.99 -7.25
CA PHE A 81 5.59 -9.04 -6.35
C PHE A 81 4.95 -10.40 -6.68
N ALA A 82 3.68 -10.43 -7.08
CA ALA A 82 3.02 -11.68 -7.50
C ALA A 82 3.72 -12.30 -8.71
N VAL A 83 4.10 -11.48 -9.70
CA VAL A 83 4.90 -11.91 -10.87
C VAL A 83 6.28 -12.41 -10.43
N ALA A 84 6.97 -11.70 -9.54
CA ALA A 84 8.26 -12.14 -9.00
C ALA A 84 8.16 -13.47 -8.24
N MET A 85 7.07 -13.70 -7.52
CA MET A 85 6.83 -14.97 -6.84
C MET A 85 6.53 -16.12 -7.80
N TYR A 86 5.75 -15.86 -8.84
CA TYR A 86 5.43 -16.87 -9.87
C TYR A 86 6.69 -17.28 -10.64
N ILE A 87 7.46 -16.31 -11.13
CA ILE A 87 8.68 -16.57 -11.93
C ILE A 87 9.78 -17.18 -11.05
N GLY A 88 10.02 -16.61 -9.87
CA GLY A 88 10.98 -17.16 -8.91
C GLY A 88 10.50 -18.43 -8.20
N GLY A 89 9.33 -18.95 -8.54
CA GLY A 89 8.86 -20.29 -8.14
C GLY A 89 8.97 -21.31 -9.29
N ALA A 90 9.07 -20.85 -10.54
CA ALA A 90 9.22 -21.68 -11.74
C ALA A 90 10.70 -21.97 -12.07
N SER A 91 11.63 -21.13 -11.62
CA SER A 91 13.06 -21.43 -11.61
C SER A 91 13.39 -22.38 -10.47
N ASP A 92 13.82 -23.61 -10.76
CA ASP A 92 14.21 -24.60 -9.76
C ASP A 92 15.06 -24.00 -8.63
N VAL A 93 14.48 -24.10 -7.42
CA VAL A 93 15.11 -24.38 -6.12
C VAL A 93 16.65 -24.39 -6.15
N SER A 94 17.26 -23.22 -6.08
CA SER A 94 18.66 -23.06 -5.68
C SER A 94 18.85 -21.93 -4.66
N VAL A 95 17.76 -21.52 -4.01
CA VAL A 95 17.80 -20.67 -2.81
C VAL A 95 17.17 -21.46 -1.68
N SER A 96 18.04 -22.11 -0.90
CA SER A 96 17.85 -22.63 0.45
C SER A 96 16.56 -23.41 0.74
N SER A 97 16.74 -24.69 0.99
CA SER A 97 15.86 -25.62 1.73
C SER A 97 15.60 -25.20 3.19
N SER A 98 15.30 -23.92 3.42
CA SER A 98 14.88 -23.39 4.71
C SER A 98 13.45 -22.87 4.57
N GLY A 99 12.50 -23.49 5.28
CA GLY A 99 11.07 -23.13 5.22
C GLY A 99 10.75 -21.65 5.55
N THR A 100 11.74 -20.90 6.05
CA THR A 100 11.70 -19.47 6.33
C THR A 100 11.47 -18.59 5.08
N ASP A 101 12.00 -18.95 3.92
CA ASP A 101 11.89 -18.13 2.71
C ASP A 101 10.47 -18.14 2.13
N THR A 102 9.79 -19.29 2.18
CA THR A 102 8.39 -19.42 1.75
C THR A 102 7.45 -18.65 2.69
N THR A 103 7.69 -18.71 4.00
CA THR A 103 6.90 -17.96 4.99
C THR A 103 7.01 -16.45 4.77
N TRP A 104 8.21 -15.92 4.53
CA TRP A 104 8.41 -14.48 4.30
C TRP A 104 7.72 -13.96 3.04
N ARG A 105 7.66 -14.78 1.98
CA ARG A 105 6.90 -14.47 0.75
C ARG A 105 5.40 -14.35 1.05
N MET A 106 4.83 -15.29 1.80
CA MET A 106 3.41 -15.26 2.19
C MET A 106 3.09 -14.06 3.08
N VAL A 107 3.94 -13.78 4.08
CA VAL A 107 3.78 -12.63 4.98
C VAL A 107 3.81 -11.33 4.18
N THR A 108 4.73 -11.20 3.23
CA THR A 108 4.83 -10.01 2.38
C THR A 108 3.57 -9.79 1.53
N MET A 109 3.02 -10.85 0.94
CA MET A 109 1.74 -10.78 0.21
C MET A 109 0.59 -10.39 1.11
N ALA A 110 0.47 -11.02 2.29
CA ALA A 110 -0.57 -10.68 3.25
C ALA A 110 -0.49 -9.20 3.65
N LEU A 111 0.73 -8.68 3.87
CA LEU A 111 0.95 -7.29 4.25
C LEU A 111 0.59 -6.30 3.12
N LEU A 112 0.84 -6.66 1.86
CA LEU A 112 0.41 -5.88 0.70
C LEU A 112 -1.11 -5.81 0.55
N VAL A 113 -1.78 -6.95 0.76
CA VAL A 113 -3.25 -7.01 0.78
C VAL A 113 -3.81 -6.17 1.93
N CYS A 114 -3.21 -6.26 3.12
CA CYS A 114 -3.57 -5.42 4.26
C CYS A 114 -3.37 -3.92 3.98
N ALA A 115 -2.23 -3.53 3.38
CA ALA A 115 -1.97 -2.15 3.00
C ALA A 115 -3.02 -1.62 2.03
N TYR A 116 -3.34 -2.41 1.00
CA TYR A 116 -4.41 -2.08 0.05
C TYR A 116 -5.76 -1.92 0.73
N ALA A 117 -6.12 -2.84 1.63
CA ALA A 117 -7.38 -2.78 2.38
C ALA A 117 -7.46 -1.52 3.26
N PHE A 118 -6.36 -1.13 3.92
CA PHE A 118 -6.32 0.10 4.70
C PHE A 118 -6.48 1.35 3.84
N PHE A 119 -5.81 1.45 2.68
CA PHE A 119 -6.04 2.58 1.78
C PHE A 119 -7.46 2.61 1.21
N TRP A 120 -8.05 1.45 0.94
CA TRP A 120 -9.45 1.35 0.54
C TRP A 120 -10.41 1.85 1.64
N LEU A 121 -10.19 1.44 2.89
CA LEU A 121 -10.97 1.90 4.05
C LEU A 121 -10.80 3.41 4.28
N ALA A 122 -9.58 3.92 4.17
CA ALA A 122 -9.29 5.35 4.24
C ALA A 122 -10.11 6.12 3.19
N ARG A 123 -10.05 5.67 1.92
CA ARG A 123 -10.77 6.30 0.80
C ARG A 123 -12.29 6.26 1.01
N ARG A 124 -12.84 5.13 1.47
CA ARG A 124 -14.27 4.99 1.78
C ARG A 124 -14.69 5.97 2.89
N ALA A 125 -13.89 6.08 3.94
CA ALA A 125 -14.15 7.01 5.04
C ALA A 125 -14.07 8.48 4.59
N ILE A 126 -13.10 8.85 3.74
CA ILE A 126 -12.98 10.21 3.16
C ILE A 126 -14.19 10.55 2.30
N ARG A 127 -14.68 9.58 1.51
CA ARG A 127 -15.85 9.78 0.64
C ARG A 127 -17.13 10.05 1.44
N SER A 128 -17.40 9.23 2.46
CA SER A 128 -18.54 9.43 3.36
C SER A 128 -18.51 10.82 4.00
N ASP A 129 -17.31 11.28 4.38
CA ASP A 129 -17.07 12.60 4.94
C ASP A 129 -17.34 13.77 3.99
N ILE A 130 -17.13 13.57 2.69
CA ILE A 130 -17.45 14.56 1.66
C ILE A 130 -18.98 14.60 1.45
N GLU A 131 -19.63 13.44 1.44
CA GLU A 131 -21.08 13.32 1.27
C GLU A 131 -21.86 13.95 2.42
N LEU A 132 -21.42 13.73 3.67
CA LEU A 132 -22.02 14.34 4.85
C LEU A 132 -21.97 15.87 4.78
N LEU A 133 -20.81 16.45 4.44
CA LEU A 133 -20.68 17.91 4.28
C LEU A 133 -21.55 18.44 3.14
N ARG A 134 -21.65 17.70 2.03
CA ARG A 134 -22.51 18.08 0.90
C ARG A 134 -23.98 18.05 1.28
N SER A 135 -24.42 17.05 2.05
CA SER A 135 -25.82 16.95 2.50
C SER A 135 -26.18 18.06 3.49
N ALA A 136 -25.30 18.40 4.44
CA ALA A 136 -25.51 19.50 5.38
C ALA A 136 -25.63 20.86 4.66
N ASN A 137 -24.87 21.05 3.58
CA ASN A 137 -24.93 22.28 2.78
C ASN A 137 -26.14 22.37 1.84
N ARG A 138 -26.95 21.31 1.69
CA ARG A 138 -28.21 21.34 0.92
C ARG A 138 -29.42 21.77 1.75
N ILE A 139 -29.31 21.72 3.08
CA ILE A 139 -30.40 22.04 4.02
C ILE A 139 -30.36 23.53 4.43
N ARG A 140 -29.19 24.16 4.28
CA ARG A 140 -29.03 25.62 4.38
C ARG A 140 -29.29 26.28 3.03
#